data_AF-A0A838NQG8-F1
#
_entry.id   AF-A0A838NQG8-F1
#
_cell.length_a   1.000
_cell.length_b   1.000
_cell.length_c   1.000
_cell.angle_alpha   90.00
_cell.angle_beta   90.00
_cell.angle_gamma   90.00
#
_symmetry.space_group_name_H-M   'P 1'
#
loop_
_entity.id
_entity.type
_entity.pdbx_description
1 polymer ?
#
loop_
_entity_poly.entity_id
_entity_poly.type
_entity_poly.pdbx_seq_one_letter_code
_entity_poly.pdbx_strand_id
1 'polypeptide(L)'
;MTMPLLDKLKEELDRAGRAAQDAFDEGKSRLEAFRTRQLADKAAQALGYAVFRAKQGGGEVDQDTYSRLAATLATHDAEASRYETEIDQKRTEARVDRATATRGDSAPASDTHSTPASASAPPPDAATPPSAQDISG
;
A
#
# COMPACT_ATOMS: atom_id res chain seq x y z
N MET A 1 -22.94 -1.73 45.23
CA MET A 1 -21.91 -2.52 44.52
C MET A 1 -22.19 -2.38 43.03
N THR A 2 -21.62 -1.34 42.41
CA THR A 2 -22.13 -0.76 41.14
C THR A 2 -21.02 -0.34 40.17
N MET A 3 -19.80 -0.87 40.35
CA MET A 3 -18.63 -0.54 39.54
C MET A 3 -18.52 -1.20 38.14
N PRO A 4 -19.05 -2.41 37.85
CA PRO A 4 -18.65 -3.12 36.62
C PRO A 4 -19.10 -2.45 35.31
N LEU A 5 -20.11 -1.57 35.35
CA LEU A 5 -20.53 -0.78 34.19
C LEU A 5 -19.60 0.43 33.95
N LEU A 6 -19.11 1.05 35.03
CA LEU A 6 -18.16 2.16 34.97
C LEU A 6 -16.78 1.70 34.51
N ASP A 7 -16.37 0.49 34.92
CA ASP A 7 -15.08 -0.07 34.55
C ASP A 7 -15.07 -0.51 33.07
N LYS A 8 -16.15 -1.11 32.57
CA LYS A 8 -16.32 -1.37 31.12
C LYS A 8 -16.32 -0.09 30.28
N LEU A 9 -17.00 0.96 30.74
CA LEU A 9 -17.03 2.23 30.01
C LEU A 9 -15.63 2.86 29.89
N LYS A 10 -14.78 2.73 30.93
CA LYS A 10 -13.37 3.16 30.86
C LYS A 10 -12.59 2.29 29.88
N GLU A 11 -12.74 0.97 29.93
CA GLU A 11 -12.04 0.04 29.04
C GLU A 11 -12.39 0.28 27.56
N GLU A 12 -13.67 0.53 27.26
CA GLU A 12 -14.13 0.92 25.92
C GLU A 12 -13.61 2.31 25.51
N LEU A 13 -13.57 3.29 26.42
CA LEU A 13 -13.04 4.62 26.16
C LEU A 13 -11.52 4.61 25.92
N ASP A 14 -10.75 3.85 26.71
CA ASP A 14 -9.31 3.69 26.55
C ASP A 14 -8.99 2.97 25.23
N ARG A 15 -9.80 1.96 24.85
CA ARG A 15 -9.69 1.26 23.56
C ARG A 15 -10.03 2.18 22.39
N ALA A 16 -11.08 2.99 22.50
CA ALA A 16 -11.45 3.98 21.49
C ALA A 16 -10.41 5.12 21.38
N GLY A 17 -9.84 5.56 22.51
CA GLY A 17 -8.79 6.58 22.57
C GLY A 17 -7.51 6.14 21.86
N ARG A 18 -7.05 4.91 22.11
CA ARG A 18 -5.92 4.31 21.39
C ARG A 18 -6.20 4.20 19.89
N ALA A 19 -7.35 3.64 19.50
CA ALA A 19 -7.72 3.53 18.10
C ALA A 19 -7.83 4.89 17.37
N ALA A 20 -8.23 5.95 18.08
CA ALA A 20 -8.26 7.31 17.55
C ALA A 20 -6.86 7.92 17.39
N GLN A 21 -5.94 7.65 18.33
CA GLN A 21 -4.53 8.05 18.23
C GLN A 21 -3.85 7.37 17.04
N ASP A 22 -3.98 6.04 16.92
CA ASP A 22 -3.43 5.25 15.82
C ASP A 22 -3.94 5.76 14.45
N ALA A 23 -5.24 6.06 14.35
CA ALA A 23 -5.84 6.60 13.13
C ALA A 23 -5.37 8.03 12.80
N PHE A 24 -5.06 8.85 13.81
CA PHE A 24 -4.54 10.20 13.63
C PHE A 24 -3.09 10.19 13.14
N ASP A 25 -2.24 9.36 13.74
CA ASP A 25 -0.83 9.22 13.35
C ASP A 25 -0.66 8.58 11.97
N GLU A 26 -1.51 7.62 11.62
CA GLU A 26 -1.64 7.09 10.24
C GLU A 26 -2.11 8.19 9.26
N GLY A 27 -3.11 8.99 9.65
CA GLY A 27 -3.60 10.12 8.86
C GLY A 27 -2.52 11.18 8.59
N LYS A 28 -1.71 11.49 9.60
CA LYS A 28 -0.55 12.39 9.47
C LYS A 28 0.51 11.81 8.54
N SER A 29 0.90 10.55 8.74
CA SER A 29 1.91 9.86 7.92
C SER A 29 1.51 9.87 6.44
N ARG A 30 0.25 9.53 6.13
CA ARG A 30 -0.30 9.58 4.76
C ARG A 30 -0.31 10.99 4.16
N LEU A 31 -0.63 12.01 4.95
CA LEU A 31 -0.62 13.40 4.48
C LEU A 31 0.80 13.88 4.15
N GLU A 32 1.80 13.46 4.94
CA GLU A 32 3.21 13.77 4.69
C GLU A 32 3.71 13.07 3.42
N ALA A 33 3.45 11.77 3.25
CA ALA A 33 3.74 11.05 2.00
C ALA A 33 3.11 11.74 0.77
N PHE A 34 1.82 12.07 0.84
CA PHE A 34 1.11 12.71 -0.27
C PHE A 34 1.65 14.10 -0.62
N ARG A 35 2.00 14.92 0.39
CA ARG A 35 2.62 16.25 0.16
C ARG A 35 3.98 16.12 -0.50
N THR A 36 4.82 15.21 -0.02
CA THR A 36 6.16 14.99 -0.57
C THR A 36 6.07 14.48 -2.01
N ARG A 37 5.13 13.57 -2.29
CA ARG A 37 4.85 13.10 -3.66
C ARG A 37 4.40 14.23 -4.59
N GLN A 38 3.54 15.13 -4.12
CA GLN A 38 3.16 16.33 -4.90
C GLN A 38 4.33 17.28 -5.18
N LEU A 39 5.34 17.35 -4.30
CA LEU A 39 6.54 18.15 -4.55
C LEU A 39 7.43 17.50 -5.62
N ALA A 40 7.58 16.17 -5.57
CA ALA A 40 8.26 15.40 -6.63
C ALA A 40 7.55 15.58 -7.98
N ASP A 41 6.23 15.37 -8.05
CA ASP A 41 5.45 15.53 -9.29
C ASP A 41 5.59 16.94 -9.89
N LYS A 42 5.61 17.99 -9.04
CA LYS A 42 5.86 19.38 -9.49
C LYS A 42 7.29 19.59 -9.99
N ALA A 43 8.30 18.99 -9.35
CA ALA A 43 9.68 19.06 -9.81
C ALA A 43 9.85 18.33 -11.15
N ALA A 44 9.21 17.16 -11.33
CA ALA A 44 9.17 16.42 -12.59
C ALA A 44 8.49 17.20 -13.72
N GLN A 45 7.35 17.86 -13.44
CA GLN A 45 6.69 18.75 -14.39
C GLN A 45 7.58 19.94 -14.79
N ALA A 46 8.26 20.58 -13.83
CA ALA A 46 9.18 21.68 -14.10
C ALA A 46 10.39 21.26 -14.93
N LEU A 47 11.00 20.10 -14.62
CA LEU A 47 12.09 19.50 -15.39
C LEU A 47 11.64 19.17 -16.83
N GLY A 48 10.50 18.48 -16.97
CA GLY A 48 9.94 18.09 -18.27
C GLY A 48 9.61 19.30 -19.14
N TYR A 49 9.00 20.35 -18.57
CA TYR A 49 8.72 21.59 -19.28
C TYR A 49 10.00 22.33 -19.69
N ALA A 50 11.03 22.37 -18.83
CA ALA A 50 12.32 22.96 -19.20
C ALA A 50 12.95 22.25 -20.40
N VAL A 51 12.98 20.90 -20.38
CA VAL A 51 13.50 20.06 -21.48
C VAL A 51 12.70 20.25 -22.77
N PHE A 52 11.37 20.25 -22.68
CA PHE A 52 10.50 20.50 -23.82
C PHE A 52 10.74 21.89 -24.45
N ARG A 53 10.83 22.93 -23.61
CA ARG A 53 11.05 24.32 -24.07
C ARG A 53 12.42 24.49 -24.74
N ALA A 54 13.48 23.90 -24.17
CA ALA A 54 14.80 23.95 -24.78
C ALA A 54 14.82 23.27 -26.17
N LYS A 55 14.23 22.07 -26.26
CA LYS A 55 14.12 21.32 -27.52
C LYS A 55 13.31 22.08 -28.58
N GLN A 56 12.23 22.77 -28.22
CA GLN A 56 11.51 23.65 -29.15
C GLN A 56 12.35 24.84 -29.62
N GLY A 57 13.26 25.35 -28.79
CA GLY A 57 14.24 26.37 -29.16
C GLY A 57 15.42 25.86 -29.98
N GLY A 58 15.49 24.56 -30.31
CA GLY A 58 16.62 23.94 -30.99
C GLY A 58 17.89 23.79 -30.13
N GLY A 59 17.77 23.91 -28.80
CA GLY A 59 18.88 23.83 -27.86
C GLY A 59 18.69 22.78 -26.76
N GLU A 60 19.71 22.62 -25.92
CA GLU A 60 19.67 21.81 -24.71
C GLU A 60 19.21 22.67 -23.50
N VAL A 61 18.75 22.03 -22.42
CA VAL A 61 18.53 22.72 -21.15
C VAL A 61 19.87 23.14 -20.55
N ASP A 62 19.92 24.37 -20.04
CA ASP A 62 21.00 24.86 -19.20
C ASP A 62 21.38 23.86 -18.09
N GLN A 63 22.64 23.43 -18.07
CA GLN A 63 23.10 22.30 -17.28
C GLN A 63 22.96 22.54 -15.77
N ASP A 64 23.11 23.78 -15.30
CA ASP A 64 22.89 24.16 -13.91
C ASP A 64 21.40 24.07 -13.53
N THR A 65 20.51 24.55 -14.42
CA THR A 65 19.06 24.43 -14.25
C THR A 65 18.61 22.97 -14.27
N TYR A 66 19.15 22.14 -15.16
CA TYR A 66 18.88 20.70 -15.17
C TYR A 66 19.33 20.05 -13.85
N SER A 67 20.59 20.27 -13.45
CA SER A 67 21.18 19.64 -12.27
C SER A 67 20.43 20.00 -11.00
N ARG A 68 20.03 21.27 -10.83
CA ARG A 68 19.22 21.73 -9.70
C ARG A 68 17.84 21.06 -9.67
N LEU A 69 17.11 21.06 -10.80
CA LEU A 69 15.77 20.46 -10.87
C LEU A 69 15.81 18.94 -10.67
N ALA A 70 16.80 18.26 -11.24
CA ALA A 70 17.02 16.82 -11.06
C ALA A 70 17.36 16.47 -9.61
N ALA A 71 18.20 17.27 -8.92
CA ALA A 71 18.51 17.08 -7.51
C ALA A 71 17.29 17.32 -6.59
N THR A 72 16.45 18.33 -6.89
CA THR A 72 15.19 18.56 -6.17
C THR A 72 14.22 17.40 -6.37
N LEU A 73 14.05 16.92 -7.61
CA LEU A 73 13.22 15.75 -7.91
C LEU A 73 13.70 14.51 -7.15
N ALA A 74 14.99 14.17 -7.26
CA ALA A 74 15.57 13.00 -6.61
C ALA A 74 15.45 13.05 -5.07
N THR A 75 15.56 14.23 -4.47
CA THR A 75 15.33 14.43 -3.03
C THR A 75 13.90 14.08 -2.64
N HIS A 76 12.90 14.67 -3.33
CA HIS A 76 11.50 14.46 -2.99
C HIS A 76 11.00 13.05 -3.35
N ASP A 77 11.48 12.43 -4.43
CA ASP A 77 11.18 11.02 -4.75
C ASP A 77 11.72 10.08 -3.66
N ALA A 78 12.95 10.33 -3.18
CA ALA A 78 13.55 9.53 -2.10
C ALA A 78 12.82 9.71 -0.76
N GLU A 79 12.42 10.93 -0.42
CA GLU A 79 11.62 11.23 0.78
C GLU A 79 10.21 10.61 0.68
N ALA A 80 9.52 10.74 -0.46
CA ALA A 80 8.20 10.13 -0.68
C ALA A 80 8.28 8.61 -0.56
N SER A 81 9.27 7.98 -1.20
CA SER A 81 9.49 6.53 -1.13
C SER A 81 9.75 6.03 0.30
N ARG A 82 10.42 6.83 1.15
CA ARG A 82 10.61 6.50 2.57
C ARG A 82 9.28 6.54 3.33
N TYR A 83 8.50 7.62 3.21
CA TYR A 83 7.20 7.72 3.88
C TYR A 83 6.22 6.64 3.40
N GLU A 84 6.18 6.33 2.10
CA GLU A 84 5.40 5.23 1.53
C GLU A 84 5.82 3.87 2.16
N THR A 85 7.13 3.62 2.30
CA THR A 85 7.66 2.42 2.95
C THR A 85 7.30 2.34 4.44
N GLU A 86 7.42 3.44 5.18
CA GLU A 86 7.07 3.49 6.62
C GLU A 86 5.58 3.24 6.87
N ILE A 87 4.70 3.75 5.99
CA ILE A 87 3.25 3.49 6.06
C ILE A 87 2.96 2.00 5.82
N ASP A 88 3.56 1.39 4.79
CA ASP A 88 3.34 -0.03 4.51
C ASP A 88 3.92 -0.96 5.59
N GLN A 89 5.01 -0.57 6.26
CA GLN A 89 5.53 -1.25 7.45
C GLN A 89 4.53 -1.18 8.61
N LYS A 90 4.13 0.03 9.05
CA LYS A 90 3.14 0.22 10.13
C LYS A 90 1.81 -0.50 9.85
N ARG A 91 1.34 -0.46 8.60
CA ARG A 91 0.14 -1.18 8.14
C ARG A 91 0.29 -2.70 8.22
N THR A 92 1.48 -3.22 7.95
CA THR A 92 1.79 -4.65 8.06
C THR A 92 1.85 -5.08 9.52
N GLU A 93 2.53 -4.33 10.37
CA GLU A 93 2.60 -4.53 11.83
C GLU A 93 1.20 -4.54 12.45
N ALA A 94 0.40 -3.49 12.23
CA ALA A 94 -0.98 -3.38 12.73
C ALA A 94 -1.90 -4.51 12.22
N ARG A 95 -1.59 -5.12 11.06
CA ARG A 95 -2.31 -6.30 10.55
C ARG A 95 -1.88 -7.58 11.25
N VAL A 96 -0.59 -7.73 11.57
CA VAL A 96 -0.06 -8.85 12.35
C VAL A 96 -0.60 -8.80 13.78
N ASP A 97 -0.56 -7.65 14.43
CA ASP A 97 -1.08 -7.46 15.80
C ASP A 97 -2.59 -7.73 15.89
N ARG A 98 -3.35 -7.31 14.87
CA ARG A 98 -4.77 -7.66 14.77
C ARG A 98 -4.96 -9.18 14.61
N ALA A 99 -4.17 -9.83 13.77
CA ALA A 99 -4.28 -11.27 13.54
C ALA A 99 -3.87 -12.11 14.77
N THR A 100 -2.89 -11.68 15.55
CA THR A 100 -2.51 -12.33 16.82
C THR A 100 -3.58 -12.10 17.89
N ALA A 101 -4.11 -10.88 18.02
CA ALA A 101 -5.22 -10.58 18.93
C ALA A 101 -6.49 -11.41 18.61
N THR A 102 -6.86 -11.57 17.34
CA THR A 102 -8.02 -12.39 16.95
C THR A 102 -7.79 -13.90 17.18
N ARG A 103 -6.54 -14.38 17.14
CA ARG A 103 -6.21 -15.77 17.51
C ARG A 103 -6.27 -16.03 19.01
N GLY A 104 -6.00 -15.02 19.85
CA GLY A 104 -6.05 -15.17 21.31
C GLY A 104 -7.45 -15.45 21.87
N ASP A 105 -8.51 -15.05 21.16
CA ASP A 105 -9.92 -15.24 21.54
C ASP A 105 -10.54 -16.54 20.96
N SER A 106 -9.80 -17.24 20.08
CA SER A 106 -10.24 -18.48 19.46
C SER A 106 -9.86 -19.70 20.30
N ALA A 107 -10.60 -19.97 21.37
CA ALA A 107 -10.57 -21.28 22.02
C ALA A 107 -10.94 -22.39 21.00
N PRO A 108 -10.27 -23.57 21.02
CA PRO A 108 -10.48 -24.58 19.99
C PRO A 108 -11.83 -25.27 20.18
N ALA A 109 -12.85 -24.82 19.44
CA ALA A 109 -14.10 -25.55 19.24
C ALA A 109 -13.77 -26.93 18.65
N SER A 110 -13.82 -27.95 19.50
CA SER A 110 -13.37 -29.30 19.20
C SER A 110 -14.51 -30.13 18.61
N ASP A 111 -15.07 -29.66 17.49
CA ASP A 111 -16.15 -30.36 16.78
C ASP A 111 -15.57 -31.36 15.77
N THR A 112 -15.15 -32.51 16.30
CA THR A 112 -15.09 -33.76 15.54
C THR A 112 -16.48 -34.15 15.06
N HIS A 113 -16.83 -33.89 13.80
CA HIS A 113 -17.84 -34.68 13.11
C HIS A 113 -17.56 -34.93 11.62
N SER A 114 -17.31 -36.21 11.34
CA SER A 114 -17.82 -36.97 10.18
C SER A 114 -17.35 -36.57 8.77
N THR A 115 -16.22 -37.18 8.38
CA THR A 115 -16.00 -37.64 7.00
C THR A 115 -17.13 -38.57 6.55
N PRO A 116 -17.58 -38.47 5.29
CA PRO A 116 -17.81 -39.66 4.50
C PRO A 116 -16.92 -39.69 3.25
N ALA A 117 -16.19 -40.79 3.08
CA ALA A 117 -15.37 -41.01 1.89
C ALA A 117 -16.13 -41.85 0.85
N SER A 118 -16.27 -41.33 -0.37
CA SER A 118 -16.42 -42.06 -1.65
C SER A 118 -16.42 -41.01 -2.77
N ALA A 119 -15.31 -40.75 -3.48
CA ALA A 119 -14.63 -41.61 -4.46
C ALA A 119 -15.35 -41.69 -5.82
N SER A 120 -14.83 -40.95 -6.82
CA SER A 120 -14.40 -41.56 -8.09
C SER A 120 -13.46 -40.62 -8.88
N ALA A 121 -12.76 -41.18 -9.87
CA ALA A 121 -11.49 -40.65 -10.42
C ALA A 121 -11.60 -39.62 -11.58
N PRO A 122 -10.49 -38.90 -11.90
CA PRO A 122 -10.30 -38.07 -13.11
C PRO A 122 -9.46 -38.80 -14.20
N PRO A 123 -9.12 -38.17 -15.36
CA PRO A 123 -9.79 -37.10 -16.14
C PRO A 123 -10.24 -37.67 -17.53
N PRO A 124 -9.59 -37.54 -18.74
CA PRO A 124 -8.50 -36.71 -19.27
C PRO A 124 -8.80 -35.84 -20.55
N ASP A 125 -7.99 -34.78 -20.71
CA ASP A 125 -7.47 -34.15 -21.96
C ASP A 125 -8.33 -33.33 -22.96
N ALA A 126 -7.58 -32.53 -23.75
CA ALA A 126 -7.87 -31.85 -25.02
C ALA A 126 -8.72 -30.56 -25.04
N ALA A 127 -8.05 -29.40 -25.00
CA ALA A 127 -8.09 -28.39 -26.08
C ALA A 127 -7.13 -27.18 -25.84
N THR A 128 -5.85 -27.35 -26.16
CA THR A 128 -4.90 -26.25 -26.44
C THR A 128 -4.93 -25.97 -27.96
N PRO A 129 -4.83 -24.71 -28.43
CA PRO A 129 -5.33 -24.35 -29.78
C PRO A 129 -4.31 -24.57 -30.92
N PRO A 130 -4.77 -24.77 -32.16
CA PRO A 130 -4.05 -24.36 -33.37
C PRO A 130 -4.29 -22.85 -33.61
N SER A 131 -3.27 -21.99 -33.68
CA SER A 131 -2.23 -21.88 -34.74
C SER A 131 -2.75 -21.22 -36.01
N ALA A 132 -2.05 -20.15 -36.41
CA ALA A 132 -2.45 -19.23 -37.46
C ALA A 132 -2.34 -19.80 -38.88
N GLN A 133 -3.36 -19.51 -39.68
CA GLN A 133 -3.35 -19.31 -41.13
C GLN A 133 -4.22 -18.03 -41.32
N ASP A 134 -3.87 -17.05 -42.13
CA ASP A 134 -3.42 -17.19 -43.51
C ASP A 134 -2.33 -16.18 -43.91
N ILE A 135 -1.56 -16.51 -44.95
CA ILE A 135 -0.58 -15.64 -45.62
C ILE A 135 -0.69 -15.87 -47.13
N SER A 136 -0.53 -14.79 -47.90
CA SER A 136 -0.55 -14.70 -49.38
C SER A 136 -1.92 -14.66 -50.06
N GLY A 137 -2.27 -13.44 -50.48
CA GLY A 137 -3.20 -13.07 -51.55
C GLY A 137 -2.84 -11.68 -52.04
#